data_AF-A0A946DN48-F1
#
_entry.id   AF-A0A946DN48-F1
#
_cell.length_a   1.000
_cell.length_b   1.000
_cell.length_c   1.000
_cell.angle_alpha   90.00
_cell.angle_beta   90.00
_cell.angle_gamma   90.00
#
_symmetry.space_group_name_H-M   'P 1'
#
loop_
_entity.id
_entity.type
_entity.pdbx_description
1 polymer ?
#
loop_
_entity_poly.entity_id
_entity_poly.type
_entity_poly.pdbx_seq_one_letter_code
_entity_poly.pdbx_strand_id
1 'polypeptide(L)'
;MEEDMTTSRLKFSGRVHPESKFHQLRAEAGPDHVIPPTWVPIPGVGEVAQYSPTVFGKSIAYDPPNNCEGNFMSAKFQPNNNCYAYGTNIASNSFPQPGRINGYLLPSNFTGADVVKGATMDGLRVAGNTIDDIGEHADAATSAGHYVGLMISAPDSSLDWPGDYHWCRCDVGAPYNSWSQKDGSDQVTNFDFAGNPIIYPSEANWTVNQGPTPQLNKDDMVVSYIFYTYMFVPNQGVNII
;
A
#
# COMPACT_ATOMS: atom_id res chain seq x y z
N MET A 1 -53.14 7.41 24.31
CA MET A 1 -52.06 8.38 24.05
C MET A 1 -50.82 7.55 23.85
N GLU A 2 -50.59 7.14 22.61
CA GLU A 2 -49.35 6.51 22.17
C GLU A 2 -48.54 7.62 21.52
N GLU A 3 -47.44 8.01 22.16
CA GLU A 3 -46.44 8.88 21.53
C GLU A 3 -45.38 7.98 20.89
N ASP A 4 -45.42 7.99 19.56
CA ASP A 4 -44.54 7.29 18.64
C ASP A 4 -43.08 7.67 18.88
N MET A 5 -42.25 6.67 19.21
CA MET A 5 -40.81 6.80 19.35
C MET A 5 -40.20 7.05 17.97
N THR A 6 -40.18 8.32 17.57
CA THR A 6 -39.35 8.77 16.45
C THR A 6 -37.88 8.51 16.80
N THR A 7 -37.34 7.42 16.27
CA THR A 7 -35.89 7.19 16.22
C THR A 7 -35.25 8.40 15.56
N SER A 8 -34.61 9.25 16.37
CA SER A 8 -33.93 10.42 15.84
C SER A 8 -32.84 9.92 14.90
N ARG A 9 -32.96 10.25 13.61
CA ARG A 9 -31.90 9.99 12.65
C ARG A 9 -30.67 10.76 13.14
N LEU A 10 -29.58 10.04 13.37
CA LEU A 10 -28.26 10.65 13.63
C LEU A 10 -27.95 11.62 12.49
N LYS A 11 -28.12 12.92 12.75
CA LYS A 11 -27.69 13.97 11.84
C LYS A 11 -26.24 14.26 12.17
N PHE A 12 -25.32 13.92 11.27
CA PHE A 12 -23.93 14.37 11.38
C PHE A 12 -23.93 15.90 11.45
N SER A 13 -23.72 16.46 12.64
CA SER A 13 -23.76 17.90 12.88
C SER A 13 -22.42 18.58 12.65
N GLY A 14 -21.39 17.84 12.22
CA GLY A 14 -20.00 18.30 12.16
C GLY A 14 -19.43 18.70 13.53
N ARG A 15 -20.22 18.63 14.61
CA ARG A 15 -19.80 18.91 15.97
C ARG A 15 -19.52 17.58 16.64
N VAL A 16 -18.27 17.40 17.01
CA VAL A 16 -17.87 16.26 17.79
C VAL A 16 -18.40 16.41 19.21
N HIS A 17 -18.97 15.34 19.76
CA HIS A 17 -19.42 15.32 21.15
C HIS A 17 -18.24 15.60 22.09
N PRO A 18 -18.39 16.45 23.14
CA PRO A 18 -17.30 16.75 24.08
C PRO A 18 -16.70 15.51 24.76
N GLU A 19 -17.50 14.45 24.93
CA GLU A 19 -17.05 13.19 25.52
C GLU A 19 -16.56 12.17 24.48
N SER A 20 -16.46 12.56 23.20
CA SER A 20 -15.91 11.70 22.16
C SER A 20 -14.45 11.39 22.46
N LYS A 21 -14.19 10.17 22.91
CA LYS A 21 -12.84 9.59 23.12
C LYS A 21 -11.93 9.59 21.88
N PHE A 22 -12.35 10.10 20.73
CA PHE A 22 -11.52 10.23 19.54
C PHE A 22 -11.13 11.68 19.21
N HIS A 23 -11.68 12.64 19.94
CA HIS A 23 -11.57 14.06 19.61
C HIS A 23 -11.45 14.95 20.88
N GLN A 24 -11.06 14.34 22.00
CA GLN A 24 -10.68 15.12 23.19
C GLN A 24 -9.32 15.76 22.94
N LEU A 25 -9.09 16.93 23.53
CA LEU A 25 -7.77 17.53 23.55
C LEU A 25 -6.83 16.63 24.36
N ARG A 26 -5.59 16.46 23.89
CA ARG A 26 -4.57 15.64 24.56
C ARG A 26 -4.40 15.99 26.05
N ALA A 27 -4.60 17.25 26.42
CA ALA A 27 -4.50 17.73 27.80
C ALA A 27 -5.62 17.21 28.73
N GLU A 28 -6.75 16.78 28.15
CA GLU A 28 -7.96 16.32 28.86
C GLU A 28 -8.19 14.80 28.70
N ALA A 29 -7.39 14.16 27.85
CA ALA A 29 -7.50 12.76 27.50
C ALA A 29 -6.94 11.85 28.61
N GLY A 30 -7.67 10.78 28.96
CA GLY A 30 -7.23 9.78 29.93
C GLY A 30 -6.02 8.95 29.45
N PRO A 31 -5.32 8.23 30.34
CA PRO A 31 -4.15 7.42 29.99
C PRO A 31 -4.47 6.24 29.04
N ASP A 32 -5.74 5.83 28.93
CA ASP A 32 -6.26 4.85 27.96
C ASP A 32 -6.53 5.45 26.57
N HIS A 33 -6.37 6.77 26.42
CA HIS A 33 -6.65 7.51 25.20
C HIS A 33 -5.38 7.58 24.33
N VAL A 34 -5.04 6.46 23.70
CA VAL A 34 -3.93 6.40 22.73
C VAL A 34 -4.40 7.03 21.42
N ILE A 35 -4.00 8.28 21.20
CA ILE A 35 -4.05 8.90 19.87
C ILE A 35 -2.78 8.44 19.14
N PRO A 36 -2.91 7.65 18.06
CA PRO A 36 -1.75 7.15 17.32
C PRO A 36 -0.82 8.29 16.85
N PRO A 37 0.48 8.00 16.60
CA PRO A 37 1.04 6.65 16.43
C PRO A 37 1.50 5.97 17.72
N THR A 38 1.50 4.65 17.69
CA THR A 38 2.37 3.81 18.52
C THR A 38 3.72 3.63 17.82
N TRP A 39 4.75 3.25 18.56
CA TRP A 39 6.09 3.04 18.00
C TRP A 39 6.48 1.57 18.11
N VAL A 40 6.83 0.97 16.98
CA VAL A 40 7.29 -0.41 16.90
C VAL A 40 8.81 -0.41 16.79
N PRO A 41 9.54 -0.90 17.80
CA PRO A 41 11.00 -0.96 17.75
C PRO A 41 11.43 -2.13 16.87
N ILE A 42 12.21 -1.83 15.83
CA ILE A 42 12.75 -2.82 14.91
C ILE A 42 14.28 -2.86 15.04
N PRO A 43 14.87 -4.01 15.41
CA PRO A 43 16.31 -4.17 15.50
C PRO A 43 17.02 -3.76 14.20
N GLY A 44 18.02 -2.88 14.29
CA GLY A 44 18.79 -2.41 13.14
C GLY A 44 18.13 -1.29 12.31
N VAL A 45 16.85 -0.99 12.55
CA VAL A 45 16.10 0.07 11.85
C VAL A 45 15.77 1.23 12.78
N GLY A 46 15.31 0.95 14.01
CA GLY A 46 14.86 1.96 14.96
C GLY A 46 13.35 1.90 15.20
N GLU A 47 12.76 3.02 15.63
CA GLU A 47 11.33 3.11 15.94
C GLU A 47 10.51 3.46 14.70
N VAL A 48 9.53 2.63 14.37
CA VAL A 48 8.61 2.84 13.25
C VAL A 48 7.23 3.24 13.78
N ALA A 49 6.68 4.34 13.27
CA ALA A 49 5.34 4.80 13.63
C ALA A 49 4.27 3.85 13.06
N GLN A 50 3.32 3.44 13.90
CA GLN A 50 2.13 2.68 13.52
C GLN A 50 0.86 3.40 14.01
N TYR A 51 0.03 3.82 13.06
CA TYR A 51 -1.12 4.71 13.28
C TYR A 51 -2.43 3.99 13.60
N SER A 52 -2.46 2.66 13.53
CA SER A 52 -3.58 1.79 13.89
C SER A 52 -3.10 0.32 13.88
N PRO A 53 -3.77 -0.62 14.58
CA PRO A 53 -3.44 -2.04 14.45
C PRO A 53 -3.44 -2.51 13.00
N THR A 54 -2.56 -3.46 12.67
CA THR A 54 -2.49 -4.08 11.35
C THR A 54 -3.79 -4.79 11.00
N VAL A 55 -4.31 -4.54 9.80
CA VAL A 55 -5.49 -5.23 9.25
C VAL A 55 -5.06 -6.05 8.03
N PHE A 56 -5.28 -7.37 8.11
CA PHE A 56 -5.01 -8.29 7.01
C PHE A 56 -6.23 -8.42 6.10
N GLY A 57 -6.00 -8.34 4.79
CA GLY A 57 -7.04 -8.50 3.79
C GLY A 57 -7.60 -9.92 3.74
N LYS A 58 -8.88 -10.03 3.41
CA LYS A 58 -9.61 -11.31 3.32
C LYS A 58 -10.04 -11.65 1.89
N SER A 59 -9.90 -10.71 0.98
CA SER A 59 -10.27 -10.82 -0.43
C SER A 59 -9.25 -10.07 -1.26
N ILE A 60 -8.97 -10.62 -2.44
CA ILE A 60 -8.12 -10.00 -3.46
C ILE A 60 -8.96 -9.25 -4.49
N ALA A 61 -10.29 -9.42 -4.48
CA ALA A 61 -11.16 -8.71 -5.41
C ALA A 61 -10.99 -7.19 -5.23
N TYR A 62 -11.07 -6.48 -6.35
CA TYR A 62 -11.06 -5.03 -6.37
C TYR A 62 -12.30 -4.47 -5.66
N ASP A 63 -12.14 -4.20 -4.37
CA ASP A 63 -13.16 -3.62 -3.49
C ASP A 63 -12.51 -2.65 -2.51
N PRO A 64 -11.96 -1.51 -2.99
CA PRO A 64 -11.25 -0.55 -2.16
C PRO A 64 -12.01 -0.10 -0.90
N PRO A 65 -13.35 0.13 -0.94
CA PRO A 65 -14.09 0.54 0.25
C PRO A 65 -14.06 -0.47 1.41
N ASN A 66 -13.97 -1.77 1.13
CA ASN A 66 -14.03 -2.81 2.16
C ASN A 66 -12.72 -3.58 2.37
N ASN A 67 -11.79 -3.53 1.41
CA ASN A 67 -10.47 -4.14 1.53
C ASN A 67 -9.74 -3.58 2.76
N CYS A 68 -9.24 -4.48 3.62
CA CYS A 68 -8.63 -4.15 4.91
C CYS A 68 -9.47 -3.18 5.76
N GLU A 69 -10.79 -3.42 5.84
CA GLU A 69 -11.74 -2.60 6.61
C GLU A 69 -11.80 -1.14 6.14
N GLY A 70 -11.46 -0.90 4.88
CA GLY A 70 -11.46 0.43 4.26
C GLY A 70 -10.22 1.26 4.61
N ASN A 71 -9.21 0.70 5.27
CA ASN A 71 -8.00 1.43 5.68
C ASN A 71 -7.19 2.00 4.51
N PHE A 72 -7.31 1.42 3.31
CA PHE A 72 -6.69 1.97 2.10
C PHE A 72 -7.39 3.23 1.55
N MET A 73 -8.65 3.47 1.94
CA MET A 73 -9.47 4.58 1.43
C MET A 73 -9.85 5.59 2.52
N SER A 74 -9.69 5.24 3.79
CA SER A 74 -9.93 6.13 4.92
C SER A 74 -8.91 7.26 4.94
N ALA A 75 -9.34 8.52 4.89
CA ALA A 75 -8.43 9.67 4.94
C ALA A 75 -7.48 9.66 6.16
N LYS A 76 -7.86 8.99 7.25
CA LYS A 76 -7.03 8.83 8.46
C LYS A 76 -5.86 7.84 8.25
N PHE A 77 -6.05 6.80 7.45
CA PHE A 77 -5.13 5.66 7.35
C PHE A 77 -4.51 5.50 5.96
N GLN A 78 -5.18 5.97 4.92
CA GLN A 78 -4.74 5.95 3.53
C GLN A 78 -3.32 6.53 3.33
N PRO A 79 -2.92 7.64 3.99
CA PRO A 79 -1.55 8.15 3.83
C PRO A 79 -0.48 7.24 4.42
N ASN A 80 -0.87 6.31 5.31
CA ASN A 80 0.04 5.42 6.05
C ASN A 80 0.05 3.98 5.50
N ASN A 81 -0.58 3.73 4.36
CA ASN A 81 -0.65 2.40 3.75
C ASN A 81 -0.34 2.50 2.27
N ASN A 82 0.93 2.52 1.88
CA ASN A 82 1.38 2.76 0.50
C ASN A 82 1.09 1.61 -0.51
N CYS A 83 1.66 1.71 -1.72
CA CYS A 83 1.59 0.69 -2.76
C CYS A 83 1.99 -0.71 -2.27
N TYR A 84 2.98 -0.84 -1.39
CA TYR A 84 3.44 -2.12 -0.86
C TYR A 84 2.44 -2.72 0.14
N ALA A 85 1.88 -1.89 1.01
CA ALA A 85 0.77 -2.28 1.90
C ALA A 85 -0.43 -2.80 1.09
N TYR A 86 -0.79 -2.08 0.04
CA TYR A 86 -1.89 -2.46 -0.84
C TYR A 86 -1.60 -3.75 -1.61
N GLY A 87 -0.42 -3.83 -2.23
CA GLY A 87 0.03 -4.99 -2.99
C GLY A 87 0.03 -6.27 -2.15
N THR A 88 0.53 -6.21 -0.93
CA THR A 88 0.53 -7.35 0.00
C THR A 88 -0.84 -7.63 0.63
N ASN A 89 -1.83 -6.76 0.41
CA ASN A 89 -3.15 -6.81 1.02
C ASN A 89 -3.10 -6.74 2.56
N ILE A 90 -2.23 -5.90 3.10
CA ILE A 90 -2.01 -5.70 4.53
C ILE A 90 -1.97 -4.20 4.83
N ALA A 91 -3.00 -3.68 5.50
CA ALA A 91 -2.98 -2.31 6.01
C ALA A 91 -2.24 -2.29 7.36
N SER A 92 -0.90 -2.17 7.32
CA SER A 92 -0.05 -2.08 8.51
C SER A 92 -0.16 -0.75 9.25
N ASN A 93 -0.66 0.28 8.57
CA ASN A 93 -0.81 1.66 9.04
C ASN A 93 0.52 2.30 9.46
N SER A 94 1.61 2.01 8.76
CA SER A 94 2.97 2.41 9.12
C SER A 94 3.84 2.88 7.95
N PHE A 95 3.26 2.96 6.74
CA PHE A 95 3.93 3.21 5.46
C PHE A 95 5.05 2.18 5.23
N PRO A 96 4.68 0.91 4.95
CA PRO A 96 5.63 -0.19 4.98
C PRO A 96 6.63 -0.15 3.86
N GLN A 97 7.83 -0.63 4.16
CA GLN A 97 8.90 -0.80 3.17
C GLN A 97 9.34 -2.27 3.12
N PRO A 98 9.66 -2.81 1.93
CA PRO A 98 10.13 -4.18 1.77
C PRO A 98 11.32 -4.50 2.68
N GLY A 99 11.16 -5.51 3.54
CA GLY A 99 12.19 -6.00 4.45
C GLY A 99 12.31 -5.23 5.76
N ARG A 100 11.57 -4.12 5.93
CA ARG A 100 11.77 -3.22 7.07
C ARG A 100 11.50 -3.91 8.40
N ILE A 101 10.42 -4.70 8.52
CA ILE A 101 10.12 -5.46 9.76
C ILE A 101 11.24 -6.46 10.11
N ASN A 102 12.00 -6.89 9.10
CA ASN A 102 13.10 -7.84 9.22
C ASN A 102 14.47 -7.16 9.38
N GLY A 103 14.50 -5.86 9.70
CA GLY A 103 15.74 -5.12 9.93
C GLY A 103 16.49 -4.72 8.65
N TYR A 104 15.88 -4.86 7.48
CA TYR A 104 16.48 -4.47 6.20
C TYR A 104 16.00 -3.09 5.78
N LEU A 105 16.95 -2.18 5.59
CA LEU A 105 16.71 -0.87 4.98
C LEU A 105 17.17 -0.92 3.52
N LEU A 106 16.31 -0.46 2.61
CA LEU A 106 16.72 -0.27 1.23
C LEU A 106 17.89 0.73 1.19
N PRO A 107 18.99 0.40 0.49
CA PRO A 107 20.12 1.30 0.37
C PRO A 107 19.73 2.55 -0.42
N SER A 108 20.48 3.63 -0.25
CA SER A 108 20.40 4.77 -1.17
C SER A 108 20.71 4.29 -2.59
N ASN A 109 19.93 4.71 -3.59
CA ASN A 109 20.01 4.25 -4.97
C ASN A 109 19.78 2.73 -5.14
N PHE A 110 18.83 2.18 -4.38
CA PHE A 110 18.46 0.77 -4.49
C PHE A 110 18.07 0.37 -5.91
N THR A 111 18.20 -0.92 -6.20
CA THR A 111 17.79 -1.54 -7.45
C THR A 111 16.52 -2.38 -7.27
N GLY A 112 15.93 -2.86 -8.37
CA GLY A 112 14.84 -3.84 -8.29
C GLY A 112 15.22 -5.11 -7.51
N ALA A 113 16.48 -5.54 -7.57
CA ALA A 113 16.97 -6.69 -6.83
C ALA A 113 16.99 -6.45 -5.30
N ASP A 114 17.29 -5.22 -4.86
CA ASP A 114 17.24 -4.84 -3.45
C ASP A 114 15.80 -4.84 -2.92
N VAL A 115 14.85 -4.35 -3.73
CA VAL A 115 13.42 -4.37 -3.43
C VAL A 115 12.89 -5.80 -3.34
N VAL A 116 13.23 -6.65 -4.32
CA VAL A 116 12.89 -8.08 -4.31
C VAL A 116 13.48 -8.79 -3.10
N LYS A 117 14.73 -8.48 -2.73
CA LYS A 117 15.37 -9.04 -1.53
C LYS A 117 14.58 -8.68 -0.28
N GLY A 118 14.24 -7.41 -0.08
CA GLY A 118 13.42 -6.96 1.06
C GLY A 118 12.05 -7.65 1.08
N ALA A 119 11.37 -7.69 -0.06
CA ALA A 119 10.07 -8.36 -0.20
C ALA A 119 10.15 -9.87 0.09
N THR A 120 11.25 -10.51 -0.30
CA THR A 120 11.49 -11.93 -0.02
C THR A 120 11.73 -12.17 1.47
N MET A 121 12.42 -11.25 2.18
CA MET A 121 12.57 -11.31 3.64
C MET A 121 11.23 -11.21 4.35
N ASP A 122 10.29 -10.43 3.80
CA ASP A 122 8.92 -10.32 4.30
C ASP A 122 8.04 -11.54 3.96
N GLY A 123 8.50 -12.43 3.08
CA GLY A 123 7.85 -13.70 2.75
C GLY A 123 7.30 -13.83 1.32
N LEU A 124 7.44 -12.79 0.49
CA LEU A 124 7.06 -12.86 -0.93
C LEU A 124 8.01 -13.78 -1.71
N ARG A 125 7.55 -14.30 -2.85
CA ARG A 125 8.34 -15.21 -3.71
C ARG A 125 8.33 -14.71 -5.15
N VAL A 126 9.45 -14.78 -5.85
CA VAL A 126 9.48 -14.41 -7.28
C VAL A 126 8.62 -15.38 -8.08
N ALA A 127 7.79 -14.85 -8.98
CA ALA A 127 6.87 -15.61 -9.82
C ALA A 127 7.17 -15.47 -11.33
N GLY A 128 8.25 -14.77 -11.69
CA GLY A 128 8.68 -14.60 -13.09
C GLY A 128 8.34 -13.22 -13.65
N ASN A 129 8.38 -13.08 -14.98
CA ASN A 129 8.27 -11.78 -15.65
C ASN A 129 7.14 -11.72 -16.69
N THR A 130 6.43 -12.84 -16.89
CA THR A 130 5.31 -12.95 -17.83
C THR A 130 4.07 -13.50 -17.12
N ILE A 131 2.90 -13.33 -17.74
CA ILE A 131 1.67 -13.95 -17.24
C ILE A 131 1.73 -15.48 -17.31
N ASP A 132 2.44 -16.02 -18.31
CA ASP A 132 2.67 -17.47 -18.40
C ASP A 132 3.48 -17.97 -17.20
N ASP A 133 4.51 -17.22 -16.76
CA ASP A 133 5.28 -17.58 -15.55
C ASP A 133 4.38 -17.57 -14.29
N ILE A 134 3.43 -16.63 -14.19
CA ILE A 134 2.42 -16.63 -13.12
C ILE A 134 1.57 -17.90 -13.18
N GLY A 135 1.14 -18.30 -14.38
CA GLY A 135 0.38 -19.53 -14.62
C GLY A 135 1.16 -20.77 -14.16
N GLU A 136 2.41 -20.89 -14.59
CA GLU A 136 3.31 -21.99 -14.20
C GLU A 136 3.56 -22.02 -12.68
N HIS A 137 3.80 -20.85 -12.07
CA HIS A 137 3.94 -20.75 -10.61
C HIS A 137 2.65 -21.14 -9.90
N ALA A 138 1.48 -20.73 -10.39
CA ALA A 138 0.20 -21.05 -9.78
C ALA A 138 -0.11 -22.55 -9.82
N ASP A 139 0.20 -23.21 -10.93
CA ASP A 139 0.04 -24.67 -11.09
C ASP A 139 0.97 -25.45 -10.15
N ALA A 140 2.15 -24.89 -9.83
CA ALA A 140 3.10 -25.46 -8.89
C ALA A 140 2.85 -25.06 -7.42
N ALA A 141 2.05 -24.03 -7.17
CA ALA A 141 1.89 -23.44 -5.85
C ALA A 141 1.12 -24.37 -4.90
N THR A 142 1.71 -24.67 -3.74
CA THR A 142 1.09 -25.50 -2.70
C THR A 142 0.30 -24.70 -1.67
N SER A 143 0.22 -23.38 -1.81
CA SER A 143 -0.39 -22.47 -0.84
C SER A 143 -1.21 -21.40 -1.56
N ALA A 144 -2.34 -21.02 -0.96
CA ALA A 144 -3.14 -19.90 -1.45
C ALA A 144 -2.41 -18.56 -1.26
N GLY A 145 -2.67 -17.62 -2.16
CA GLY A 145 -2.08 -16.30 -2.19
C GLY A 145 -2.55 -15.52 -3.42
N HIS A 146 -1.85 -14.44 -3.71
CA HIS A 146 -2.09 -13.62 -4.89
C HIS A 146 -0.79 -13.10 -5.48
N TYR A 147 -0.87 -12.46 -6.64
CA TYR A 147 0.29 -11.93 -7.35
C TYR A 147 0.34 -10.42 -7.28
N VAL A 148 1.56 -9.90 -7.30
CA VAL A 148 1.87 -8.48 -7.40
C VAL A 148 2.88 -8.24 -8.51
N GLY A 149 2.78 -7.10 -9.19
CA GLY A 149 3.77 -6.63 -10.15
C GLY A 149 4.63 -5.55 -9.51
N LEU A 150 5.94 -5.69 -9.63
CA LEU A 150 6.92 -4.72 -9.20
C LEU A 150 7.39 -3.88 -10.39
N MET A 151 7.31 -2.57 -10.25
CA MET A 151 7.88 -1.61 -11.19
C MET A 151 8.93 -0.77 -10.47
N ILE A 152 10.00 -0.40 -11.18
CA ILE A 152 11.15 0.34 -10.63
C ILE A 152 11.37 1.60 -11.45
N SER A 153 11.43 2.74 -10.79
CA SER A 153 12.05 3.94 -11.34
C SER A 153 13.48 4.00 -10.85
N ALA A 154 14.44 3.87 -11.76
CA ALA A 154 15.84 4.03 -11.41
C ALA A 154 16.13 5.46 -10.90
N PRO A 155 17.15 5.65 -10.04
CA PRO A 155 17.62 6.98 -9.67
C PRO A 155 18.06 7.77 -10.90
N ASP A 156 17.74 9.06 -10.92
CA ASP A 156 18.17 9.99 -11.97
C ASP A 156 18.72 11.26 -11.33
N SER A 157 20.05 11.37 -11.28
CA SER A 157 20.74 12.52 -10.72
C SER A 157 20.50 13.81 -11.50
N SER A 158 20.11 13.73 -12.79
CA SER A 158 19.78 14.93 -13.58
C SER A 158 18.45 15.57 -13.14
N LEU A 159 17.58 14.77 -12.50
CA LEU A 159 16.29 15.18 -11.97
C LEU A 159 16.28 15.29 -10.43
N ASP A 160 17.41 15.06 -9.77
CA ASP A 160 17.50 14.88 -8.31
C ASP A 160 16.54 13.80 -7.78
N TRP A 161 16.31 12.76 -8.59
CA TRP A 161 15.41 11.66 -8.28
C TRP A 161 16.19 10.52 -7.63
N PRO A 162 15.90 10.14 -6.37
CA PRO A 162 16.67 9.12 -5.64
C PRO A 162 16.34 7.68 -6.07
N GLY A 163 15.39 7.51 -6.99
CA GLY A 163 14.80 6.22 -7.35
C GLY A 163 13.57 5.90 -6.50
N ASP A 164 12.69 5.10 -7.06
CA ASP A 164 11.45 4.68 -6.40
C ASP A 164 11.00 3.30 -6.91
N TYR A 165 10.08 2.67 -6.19
CA TYR A 165 9.41 1.45 -6.61
C TYR A 165 7.89 1.61 -6.52
N HIS A 166 7.18 0.86 -7.37
CA HIS A 166 5.74 0.83 -7.35
C HIS A 166 5.24 -0.62 -7.42
N TRP A 167 4.10 -0.87 -6.76
CA TRP A 167 3.47 -2.18 -6.72
C TRP A 167 2.05 -2.10 -7.22
N CYS A 168 1.65 -3.09 -8.00
CA CYS A 168 0.26 -3.35 -8.35
C CYS A 168 -0.13 -4.76 -7.89
N ARG A 169 -1.40 -4.97 -7.58
CA ARG A 169 -1.97 -6.24 -7.10
C ARG A 169 -2.84 -6.85 -8.19
N CYS A 170 -2.74 -8.16 -8.39
CA CYS A 170 -3.68 -8.90 -9.21
C CYS A 170 -4.96 -9.14 -8.41
N ASP A 171 -6.11 -8.74 -8.96
CA ASP A 171 -7.39 -8.81 -8.27
C ASP A 171 -8.18 -10.10 -8.59
N VAL A 172 -7.64 -10.93 -9.49
CA VAL A 172 -8.29 -12.15 -9.99
C VAL A 172 -7.29 -13.30 -10.05
N GLY A 173 -7.74 -14.52 -9.71
CA GLY A 173 -6.86 -15.70 -9.66
C GLY A 173 -6.58 -16.37 -11.00
N ALA A 174 -7.39 -16.16 -12.03
CA ALA A 174 -7.13 -16.51 -13.43
C ALA A 174 -8.20 -15.79 -14.27
N PRO A 175 -7.90 -15.24 -15.45
CA PRO A 175 -6.65 -15.34 -16.22
C PRO A 175 -5.64 -14.21 -15.89
N TYR A 176 -5.59 -13.74 -14.63
CA TYR A 176 -4.65 -12.72 -14.15
C TYR A 176 -4.66 -11.40 -14.95
N ASN A 177 -5.83 -10.99 -15.43
CA ASN A 177 -5.99 -9.89 -16.38
C ASN A 177 -6.72 -8.68 -15.78
N SER A 178 -6.75 -8.58 -14.45
CA SER A 178 -7.34 -7.46 -13.72
C SER A 178 -6.42 -7.11 -12.56
N TRP A 179 -5.90 -5.89 -12.58
CA TRP A 179 -4.95 -5.40 -11.59
C TRP A 179 -5.34 -4.02 -11.09
N SER A 180 -4.82 -3.69 -9.93
CA SER A 180 -5.03 -2.40 -9.28
C SER A 180 -3.79 -1.95 -8.53
N GLN A 181 -3.74 -0.67 -8.25
CA GLN A 181 -2.58 -0.02 -7.67
C GLN A 181 -3.01 1.09 -6.70
N LYS A 182 -2.03 1.54 -5.93
CA LYS A 182 -2.14 2.73 -5.11
C LYS A 182 -0.87 3.55 -5.24
N ASP A 183 -0.98 4.79 -5.68
CA ASP A 183 0.17 5.68 -5.83
C ASP A 183 0.50 6.34 -4.49
N GLY A 184 1.49 5.80 -3.77
CA GLY A 184 1.88 6.29 -2.46
C GLY A 184 0.68 6.51 -1.52
N SER A 185 0.38 7.77 -1.19
CA SER A 185 -0.72 8.17 -0.32
C SER A 185 -2.08 8.33 -1.02
N ASP A 186 -2.21 8.15 -2.33
CA ASP A 186 -3.45 8.41 -3.09
C ASP A 186 -4.49 7.29 -3.03
N GLN A 187 -5.66 7.51 -3.63
CA GLN A 187 -6.71 6.50 -3.61
C GLN A 187 -6.31 5.28 -4.44
N VAL A 188 -6.80 4.12 -4.01
CA VAL A 188 -6.66 2.88 -4.78
C VAL A 188 -7.42 3.04 -6.10
N THR A 189 -6.82 2.59 -7.19
CA THR A 189 -7.40 2.62 -8.53
C THR A 189 -7.03 1.36 -9.31
N ASN A 190 -7.87 0.96 -10.26
CA ASN A 190 -7.57 -0.09 -11.24
C ASN A 190 -7.08 0.48 -12.59
N PHE A 191 -6.66 1.75 -12.59
CA PHE A 191 -6.09 2.43 -13.74
C PHE A 191 -4.57 2.62 -13.60
N ASP A 192 -3.89 2.56 -14.73
CA ASP A 192 -2.50 2.97 -14.90
C ASP A 192 -2.37 4.51 -14.82
N PHE A 193 -1.17 5.06 -14.92
CA PHE A 193 -0.95 6.50 -14.79
C PHE A 193 -1.47 7.33 -15.97
N ALA A 194 -1.88 6.67 -17.07
CA ALA A 194 -2.57 7.30 -18.18
C ALA A 194 -4.11 7.17 -18.10
N GLY A 195 -4.64 6.53 -17.05
CA GLY A 195 -6.08 6.34 -16.85
C GLY A 195 -6.67 5.12 -17.58
N ASN A 196 -5.84 4.21 -18.10
CA ASN A 196 -6.30 2.98 -18.75
C ASN A 196 -6.39 1.83 -17.74
N PRO A 197 -7.37 0.92 -17.88
CA PRO A 197 -7.43 -0.28 -17.02
C PRO A 197 -6.14 -1.09 -17.07
N ILE A 198 -5.66 -1.54 -15.91
CA ILE A 198 -4.45 -2.36 -15.84
C ILE A 198 -4.82 -3.83 -16.11
N ILE A 199 -4.55 -4.28 -17.33
CA ILE A 199 -4.72 -5.68 -17.74
C ILE A 199 -3.45 -6.47 -17.46
N TYR A 200 -2.30 -5.96 -17.93
CA TYR A 200 -0.98 -6.54 -17.72
C TYR A 200 -0.02 -5.45 -17.25
N PRO A 201 0.52 -5.55 -16.01
CA PRO A 201 1.46 -4.54 -15.49
C PRO A 201 2.70 -4.32 -16.35
N SER A 202 3.17 -5.33 -17.08
CA SER A 202 4.31 -5.22 -18.01
C SER A 202 4.05 -4.35 -19.24
N GLU A 203 2.78 -4.08 -19.56
CA GLU A 203 2.35 -3.33 -20.76
C GLU A 203 1.64 -2.01 -20.42
N ALA A 204 1.32 -1.79 -19.14
CA ALA A 204 0.61 -0.61 -18.66
C ALA A 204 1.51 0.65 -18.66
N ASN A 205 0.88 1.83 -18.66
CA ASN A 205 1.60 3.09 -18.58
C ASN A 205 1.93 3.44 -17.12
N TRP A 206 3.23 3.40 -16.81
CA TRP A 206 3.76 3.81 -15.50
C TRP A 206 4.60 5.09 -15.59
N THR A 207 4.26 5.99 -16.50
CA THR A 207 4.83 7.34 -16.56
C THR A 207 3.90 8.32 -15.88
N VAL A 208 4.41 8.97 -14.84
CA VAL A 208 3.65 9.92 -14.01
C VAL A 208 4.35 11.27 -13.99
N ASN A 209 3.54 12.32 -14.03
CA ASN A 209 3.98 13.67 -13.76
C ASN A 209 3.89 13.93 -12.25
N GLN A 210 5.04 14.02 -11.58
CA GLN A 210 5.19 14.28 -10.15
C GLN A 210 4.97 15.76 -9.80
N GLY A 211 4.66 16.59 -10.79
CA GLY A 211 4.50 18.03 -10.67
C GLY A 211 5.84 18.75 -10.52
N PRO A 212 5.82 20.06 -10.21
CA PRO A 212 7.03 20.83 -10.02
C PRO A 212 7.70 20.43 -8.69
N THR A 213 8.99 20.10 -8.74
CA THR A 213 9.77 19.90 -7.52
C THR A 213 10.46 21.21 -7.11
N PRO A 214 10.68 21.46 -5.81
CA PRO A 214 11.46 22.61 -5.35
C PRO A 214 12.86 22.71 -5.97
N GLN A 215 13.42 21.58 -6.41
CA GLN A 215 14.75 21.44 -6.98
C GLN A 215 14.79 21.61 -8.50
N LEU A 216 13.73 21.24 -9.23
CA LEU A 216 13.62 21.46 -10.68
C LEU A 216 12.85 22.75 -10.95
N ASN A 217 13.60 23.74 -11.42
CA ASN A 217 13.15 25.10 -11.63
C ASN A 217 12.07 25.16 -12.75
N LYS A 218 10.79 25.16 -12.36
CA LYS A 218 9.58 25.50 -13.16
C LYS A 218 9.02 24.44 -14.11
N ASP A 219 9.77 23.38 -14.40
CA ASP A 219 9.28 22.29 -15.23
C ASP A 219 8.79 21.12 -14.36
N ASP A 220 7.73 20.47 -14.82
CA ASP A 220 7.17 19.29 -14.19
C ASP A 220 8.17 18.12 -14.24
N MET A 221 8.37 17.46 -13.10
CA MET A 221 9.19 16.25 -13.04
C MET A 221 8.39 15.06 -13.55
N VAL A 222 8.78 14.51 -14.69
CA VAL A 222 8.15 13.30 -15.25
C VAL A 222 9.03 12.10 -14.95
N VAL A 223 8.46 11.11 -14.27
CA VAL A 223 9.13 9.88 -13.85
C VAL A 223 8.47 8.70 -14.53
N SER A 224 9.26 7.72 -14.97
CA SER A 224 8.75 6.46 -15.54
C SER A 224 9.23 5.27 -14.74
N TYR A 225 8.30 4.40 -14.37
CA TYR A 225 8.61 3.13 -13.75
C TYR A 225 8.64 2.03 -14.82
N ILE A 226 9.64 1.16 -14.74
CA ILE A 226 9.80 0.03 -15.66
C ILE A 226 9.38 -1.24 -14.93
N PHE A 227 8.54 -2.05 -15.56
CA PHE A 227 8.19 -3.37 -15.02
C PHE A 227 9.45 -4.22 -14.80
N TYR A 228 9.57 -4.78 -13.60
CA TYR A 228 10.72 -5.54 -13.16
C TYR A 228 10.41 -7.03 -13.05
N THR A 229 9.42 -7.40 -12.24
CA THR A 229 9.05 -8.81 -12.02
C THR A 229 7.66 -8.94 -11.39
N TYR A 230 7.06 -10.12 -11.54
CA TYR A 230 5.94 -10.56 -10.71
C TYR A 230 6.45 -11.28 -9.46
N MET A 231 5.74 -11.08 -8.35
CA MET A 231 5.95 -11.82 -7.12
C MET A 231 4.62 -12.38 -6.60
N PHE A 232 4.71 -13.53 -5.95
CA PHE A 232 3.64 -14.18 -5.21
C PHE A 232 3.65 -13.75 -3.75
N VAL A 233 2.48 -13.39 -3.25
CA VAL A 233 2.20 -13.05 -1.85
C VAL A 233 1.40 -14.21 -1.24
N PRO A 234 2.01 -15.06 -0.41
CA PRO A 234 1.27 -16.09 0.31
C PRO A 234 0.24 -15.47 1.28
N ASN A 235 -0.96 -16.06 1.39
CA ASN A 235 -1.98 -15.61 2.36
C ASN A 235 -1.53 -15.71 3.82
N GLN A 236 -0.52 -16.53 4.10
CA GLN A 236 0.06 -16.73 5.43
C GLN A 236 1.57 -16.54 5.36
N GLY A 237 2.15 -15.97 6.42
CA GLY A 237 3.60 -15.84 6.55
C GLY A 237 4.19 -14.59 5.89
N VAL A 238 3.35 -13.65 5.43
CA VAL A 238 3.79 -12.31 5.06
C VAL A 238 3.55 -11.36 6.23
N ASN A 239 4.59 -10.64 6.62
CA ASN A 239 4.52 -9.60 7.63
C ASN A 239 5.28 -8.38 7.12
N ILE A 240 4.70 -7.19 7.30
CA ILE A 240 5.31 -5.94 6.85
C ILE A 240 5.13 -4.89 7.92
N ILE A 241 6.04 -3.94 7.98
CA ILE A 241 5.84 -2.71 8.71
C ILE A 241 6.34 -1.53 7.96
#